data_AF-A0A9R1WW85-F1
#
_entry.id   AF-A0A9R1WW85-F1
#
_cell.length_a   1.000
_cell.length_b   1.000
_cell.length_c   1.000
_cell.angle_alpha   90.00
_cell.angle_beta   90.00
_cell.angle_gamma   90.00
#
_symmetry.space_group_name_H-M   'P 1'
#
loop_
_entity.id
_entity.type
_entity.pdbx_description
1 polymer ?
#
loop_
_entity_poly.entity_id
_entity_poly.type
_entity_poly.pdbx_seq_one_letter_code
_entity_poly.pdbx_strand_id
1 'polypeptide(L)'
;MEGVQSSKVAGCIRVGKWGKQSGGPQNEWSFALEKDHKLVKITIDHGELIYSLMFTTKCGGVLHNSNKFGGWNGGDTVSEVHFEGDEEITEVGGAIGNRGGNLVISLLSFKTNKRTYGPFGCATENVFSLPWHKGSLVGFYGLAGYYIDAIGVYLKAFENIIQVGTWGKTEPGSPQNVWSFQLEKNHHLKKITIDHGDLIYSLMFTTQCGSLTQTTETFGGWNGGDTVSEIIFERDEEITGICGTSALSRGSVAGLPIISSISFTTNKKTHGPFGNVRGTPFPVSWDVGSFVGFYGLAGYYIDNIGVYLKACK
;
A
#
# COMPACT_ATOMS: atom_id res chain seq x y z
N MET A 1 -16.28 6.86 -30.49
CA MET A 1 -15.74 7.93 -29.64
C MET A 1 -16.73 8.12 -28.50
N GLU A 2 -16.50 7.46 -27.38
CA GLU A 2 -17.11 7.80 -26.10
C GLU A 2 -15.94 7.92 -25.13
N GLY A 3 -15.77 9.13 -24.59
CA GLY A 3 -14.69 9.43 -23.67
C GLY A 3 -14.91 8.67 -22.38
N VAL A 4 -13.90 7.91 -21.95
CA VAL A 4 -13.85 7.35 -20.60
C VAL A 4 -13.76 8.53 -19.63
N GLN A 5 -14.90 8.89 -19.06
CA GLN A 5 -14.96 9.82 -17.96
C GLN A 5 -14.34 9.11 -16.75
N SER A 6 -13.08 9.42 -16.46
CA SER A 6 -12.44 9.10 -15.18
C SER A 6 -13.29 9.74 -14.09
N SER A 7 -14.25 8.99 -13.55
CA SER A 7 -15.00 9.42 -12.39
C SER A 7 -14.05 9.36 -11.20
N LYS A 8 -13.44 10.51 -10.87
CA LYS A 8 -12.78 10.70 -9.58
C LYS A 8 -13.81 10.33 -8.51
N VAL A 9 -13.59 9.23 -7.80
CA VAL A 9 -14.41 8.86 -6.65
C VAL A 9 -14.16 9.91 -5.58
N ALA A 10 -15.12 10.82 -5.40
CA ALA A 10 -14.98 11.90 -4.43
C ALA A 10 -14.78 11.31 -3.03
N GLY A 11 -13.80 11.84 -2.28
CA GLY A 11 -13.49 11.37 -0.94
C GLY A 11 -12.79 10.00 -0.85
N CYS A 12 -12.15 9.53 -1.92
CA CYS A 12 -11.28 8.35 -1.88
C CYS A 12 -9.79 8.71 -1.84
N ILE A 13 -8.98 7.69 -1.55
CA ILE A 13 -7.52 7.70 -1.58
C ILE A 13 -7.10 6.67 -2.61
N ARG A 14 -6.14 7.03 -3.47
CA ARG A 14 -5.60 6.15 -4.49
C ARG A 14 -4.26 5.63 -4.02
N VAL A 15 -4.19 4.33 -3.73
CA VAL A 15 -3.05 3.71 -3.05
C VAL A 15 -2.46 2.60 -3.91
N GLY A 16 -1.14 2.67 -4.06
CA GLY A 16 -0.29 1.77 -4.80
C GLY A 16 -0.51 1.83 -6.30
N LYS A 17 0.52 1.48 -7.08
CA LYS A 17 0.41 1.12 -8.49
C LYS A 17 1.55 0.17 -8.81
N TRP A 18 1.34 -1.11 -8.50
CA TRP A 18 2.32 -2.16 -8.72
C TRP A 18 2.31 -2.58 -10.18
N GLY A 19 3.47 -2.99 -10.70
CA GLY A 19 3.66 -3.32 -12.10
C GLY A 19 4.23 -2.16 -12.92
N LYS A 20 3.75 -2.00 -14.16
CA LYS A 20 4.22 -0.97 -15.09
C LYS A 20 3.92 0.45 -14.59
N GLN A 21 4.91 1.33 -14.67
CA GLN A 21 4.79 2.68 -14.11
C GLN A 21 4.17 3.70 -15.08
N SER A 22 4.38 3.52 -16.39
CA SER A 22 3.90 4.42 -17.44
C SER A 22 3.19 3.66 -18.57
N GLY A 23 2.21 4.32 -19.18
CA GLY A 23 1.42 3.81 -20.30
C GLY A 23 0.71 4.96 -21.01
N GLY A 24 0.18 4.71 -22.20
CA GLY A 24 -0.66 5.70 -22.88
C GLY A 24 -2.06 5.75 -22.25
N PRO A 25 -2.83 6.84 -22.45
CA PRO A 25 -4.19 6.98 -21.91
C PRO A 25 -5.13 5.81 -22.30
N GLN A 26 -4.88 5.17 -23.44
CA GLN A 26 -5.63 4.00 -23.91
C GLN A 26 -5.41 2.73 -23.07
N ASN A 27 -4.34 2.68 -22.27
CA ASN A 27 -4.03 1.57 -21.38
C ASN A 27 -4.58 1.79 -19.97
N GLU A 28 -4.98 3.02 -19.64
CA GLU A 28 -5.51 3.32 -18.31
C GLU A 28 -6.89 2.68 -18.14
N TRP A 29 -7.07 2.02 -17.00
CA TRP A 29 -8.36 1.49 -16.61
C TRP A 29 -8.69 1.83 -15.17
N SER A 30 -9.98 1.92 -14.89
CA SER A 30 -10.50 2.23 -13.57
C SER A 30 -11.85 1.57 -13.38
N PHE A 31 -12.04 0.97 -12.22
CA PHE A 31 -13.30 0.46 -11.73
C PHE A 31 -13.56 1.10 -10.37
N ALA A 32 -14.71 1.74 -10.21
CA ALA A 32 -15.14 2.35 -8.97
C ALA A 32 -16.53 1.87 -8.61
N LEU A 33 -16.76 1.62 -7.32
CA LEU A 33 -18.09 1.31 -6.81
C LEU A 33 -18.96 2.57 -6.88
N GLU A 34 -20.10 2.42 -7.53
CA GLU A 34 -21.16 3.41 -7.49
C GLU A 34 -21.84 3.42 -6.12
N LYS A 35 -22.57 4.49 -5.83
CA LYS A 35 -23.31 4.61 -4.57
C LYS A 35 -24.30 3.44 -4.46
N ASP A 36 -24.37 2.84 -3.28
CA ASP A 36 -25.27 1.70 -2.95
C ASP A 36 -24.93 0.37 -3.67
N HIS A 37 -23.86 0.33 -4.46
CA HIS A 37 -23.33 -0.90 -5.03
C HIS A 37 -22.38 -1.61 -4.06
N LYS A 38 -22.43 -2.94 -4.03
CA LYS A 38 -21.44 -3.78 -3.36
C LYS A 38 -20.69 -4.64 -4.37
N LEU A 39 -19.37 -4.76 -4.25
CA LEU A 39 -18.59 -5.75 -5.01
C LEU A 39 -18.97 -7.14 -4.51
N VAL A 40 -19.43 -8.02 -5.41
CA VAL A 40 -19.84 -9.39 -5.05
C VAL A 40 -19.05 -10.45 -5.78
N LYS A 41 -18.39 -10.10 -6.90
CA LYS A 41 -17.55 -11.04 -7.64
C LYS A 41 -16.35 -10.37 -8.31
N ILE A 42 -15.22 -11.06 -8.33
CA ILE A 42 -14.10 -10.78 -9.24
C ILE A 42 -13.90 -11.99 -10.14
N THR A 43 -13.97 -11.79 -11.46
CA THR A 43 -13.59 -12.78 -12.47
C THR A 43 -12.17 -12.47 -12.92
N ILE A 44 -11.30 -13.47 -12.86
CA ILE A 44 -9.86 -13.36 -13.06
C ILE A 44 -9.46 -14.35 -14.15
N ASP A 45 -8.96 -13.84 -15.27
CA ASP A 45 -8.37 -14.63 -16.36
C ASP A 45 -6.87 -14.71 -16.10
N HIS A 46 -6.35 -15.89 -15.79
CA HIS A 46 -4.96 -16.08 -15.35
C HIS A 46 -4.31 -17.33 -15.94
N GLY A 47 -3.00 -17.41 -15.78
CA GLY A 47 -2.13 -18.53 -16.16
C GLY A 47 -0.76 -18.28 -15.55
N GLU A 48 0.28 -18.08 -16.36
CA GLU A 48 1.57 -17.56 -15.84
C GLU A 48 1.48 -16.10 -15.36
N LEU A 49 0.48 -15.35 -15.85
CA LEU A 49 0.26 -13.93 -15.59
C LEU A 49 -1.23 -13.68 -15.28
N ILE A 50 -1.56 -12.45 -14.88
CA ILE A 50 -2.95 -11.97 -14.85
C ILE A 50 -3.27 -11.33 -16.21
N TYR A 51 -4.11 -11.99 -16.99
CA TYR A 51 -4.47 -11.55 -18.33
C TYR A 51 -5.57 -10.49 -18.29
N SER A 52 -6.59 -10.69 -17.45
CA SER A 52 -7.67 -9.73 -17.32
C SER A 52 -8.43 -9.83 -16.01
N LEU A 53 -9.18 -8.76 -15.71
CA LEU A 53 -10.07 -8.65 -14.57
C LEU A 53 -11.44 -8.15 -15.03
N MET A 54 -12.49 -8.65 -14.39
CA MET A 54 -13.85 -8.14 -14.50
C MET A 54 -14.50 -8.17 -13.12
N PHE A 55 -15.26 -7.14 -12.78
CA PHE A 55 -15.88 -6.99 -11.48
C PHE A 55 -17.40 -7.04 -11.63
N THR A 56 -18.06 -7.78 -10.75
CA THR A 56 -19.53 -7.79 -10.66
C THR A 56 -19.95 -7.14 -9.36
N THR A 57 -20.84 -6.17 -9.47
CA THR A 57 -21.46 -5.49 -8.33
C THR A 57 -22.93 -5.87 -8.20
N LYS A 58 -23.48 -5.68 -6.99
CA LYS A 58 -24.90 -5.86 -6.72
C LYS A 58 -25.49 -4.56 -6.17
N CYS A 59 -26.61 -4.12 -6.75
CA CYS A 59 -27.38 -2.97 -6.29
C CYS A 59 -28.87 -3.32 -6.37
N GLY A 60 -29.63 -3.10 -5.27
CA GLY A 60 -31.07 -3.40 -5.24
C GLY A 60 -31.45 -4.84 -5.60
N GLY A 61 -30.54 -5.81 -5.42
CA GLY A 61 -30.75 -7.20 -5.83
C GLY A 61 -30.26 -7.57 -7.24
N VAL A 62 -29.96 -6.57 -8.08
CA VAL A 62 -29.54 -6.73 -9.49
C VAL A 62 -28.01 -6.78 -9.59
N LEU A 63 -27.50 -7.65 -10.48
CA LEU A 63 -26.08 -7.77 -10.75
C LEU A 63 -25.65 -6.89 -11.94
N HIS A 64 -24.53 -6.21 -11.81
CA HIS A 64 -23.93 -5.35 -12.85
C HIS A 64 -22.48 -5.75 -13.06
N ASN A 65 -22.11 -6.08 -14.30
CA ASN A 65 -20.72 -6.37 -14.67
C ASN A 65 -20.02 -5.11 -15.15
N SER A 66 -18.77 -4.93 -14.75
CA SER A 66 -17.87 -3.98 -15.39
C SER A 66 -17.47 -4.45 -16.78
N ASN A 67 -16.76 -3.58 -17.51
CA ASN A 67 -15.97 -4.02 -18.66
C ASN A 67 -14.91 -5.05 -18.23
N LYS A 68 -14.44 -5.85 -19.19
CA LYS A 68 -13.21 -6.66 -19.07
C LYS A 68 -12.01 -5.74 -19.23
N PHE A 69 -11.12 -5.69 -18.24
CA PHE A 69 -9.88 -4.92 -18.28
C PHE A 69 -8.71 -5.83 -18.63
N GLY A 70 -7.86 -5.42 -19.58
CA GLY A 70 -6.85 -6.31 -20.16
C GLY A 70 -7.46 -7.33 -21.12
N GLY A 71 -6.74 -8.42 -21.37
CA GLY A 71 -7.27 -9.54 -22.13
C GLY A 71 -7.17 -9.44 -23.65
N TRP A 72 -6.25 -8.64 -24.22
CA TRP A 72 -5.90 -8.80 -25.65
C TRP A 72 -5.18 -10.13 -25.93
N ASN A 73 -4.72 -10.80 -24.87
CA ASN A 73 -4.43 -12.23 -24.87
C ASN A 73 -5.25 -12.92 -23.76
N GLY A 74 -5.45 -14.23 -23.85
CA GLY A 74 -6.16 -15.02 -22.83
C GLY A 74 -5.22 -15.87 -21.99
N GLY A 75 -5.59 -16.08 -20.73
CA GLY A 75 -5.01 -17.10 -19.89
C GLY A 75 -5.57 -18.48 -20.23
N ASP A 76 -5.07 -19.50 -19.53
CA ASP A 76 -5.57 -20.87 -19.63
C ASP A 76 -6.70 -21.15 -18.63
N THR A 77 -6.84 -20.31 -17.59
CA THR A 77 -7.75 -20.52 -16.48
C THR A 77 -8.56 -19.25 -16.18
N VAL A 78 -9.88 -19.40 -16.05
CA VAL A 78 -10.75 -18.34 -15.53
C VAL A 78 -11.26 -18.75 -14.14
N SER A 79 -10.96 -17.93 -13.14
CA SER A 79 -11.41 -18.13 -11.76
C SER A 79 -12.40 -17.05 -11.35
N GLU A 80 -13.35 -17.41 -10.50
CA GLU A 80 -14.33 -16.49 -9.94
C GLU A 80 -14.22 -16.46 -8.42
N VAL A 81 -14.02 -15.26 -7.87
CA VAL A 81 -14.03 -14.98 -6.44
C VAL A 81 -15.40 -14.41 -6.09
N HIS A 82 -16.21 -15.13 -5.32
CA HIS A 82 -17.53 -14.68 -4.87
C HIS A 82 -17.47 -14.27 -3.40
N PHE A 83 -17.99 -13.08 -3.07
CA PHE A 83 -18.02 -12.54 -1.70
C PHE A 83 -19.39 -12.70 -1.06
N GLU A 84 -19.41 -13.07 0.22
CA GLU A 84 -20.62 -13.04 1.05
C GLU A 84 -21.05 -11.59 1.38
N GLY A 85 -22.27 -11.38 1.85
CA GLY A 85 -22.85 -10.03 2.01
C GLY A 85 -22.16 -9.12 3.02
N ASP A 86 -21.45 -9.71 3.99
CA ASP A 86 -20.63 -9.13 5.06
C ASP A 86 -19.13 -9.43 4.87
N GLU A 87 -18.74 -9.98 3.71
CA GLU A 87 -17.35 -10.24 3.37
C GLU A 87 -16.75 -9.05 2.61
N GLU A 88 -15.67 -8.49 3.16
CA GLU A 88 -15.00 -7.32 2.61
C GLU A 88 -13.51 -7.60 2.43
N ILE A 89 -12.95 -7.19 1.30
CA ILE A 89 -11.49 -7.24 1.08
C ILE A 89 -10.81 -6.27 2.05
N THR A 90 -9.80 -6.77 2.74
CA THR A 90 -8.99 -6.02 3.72
C THR A 90 -7.51 -5.96 3.34
N GLU A 91 -7.08 -6.76 2.36
CA GLU A 91 -5.72 -6.77 1.86
C GLU A 91 -5.67 -7.28 0.41
N VAL A 92 -4.88 -6.60 -0.44
CA VAL A 92 -4.51 -7.09 -1.78
C VAL A 92 -3.04 -7.49 -1.74
N GLY A 93 -2.76 -8.72 -2.14
CA GLY A 93 -1.41 -9.22 -2.35
C GLY A 93 -1.15 -9.51 -3.82
N GLY A 94 0.11 -9.55 -4.21
CA GLY A 94 0.47 -9.91 -5.57
C GLY A 94 1.96 -10.03 -5.82
N ALA A 95 2.30 -10.32 -7.07
CA ALA A 95 3.67 -10.32 -7.55
C ALA A 95 3.75 -9.70 -8.95
N ILE A 96 4.92 -9.12 -9.25
CA ILE A 96 5.22 -8.45 -10.51
C ILE A 96 6.21 -9.32 -11.29
N GLY A 97 5.77 -9.82 -12.43
CA GLY A 97 6.60 -10.57 -13.37
C GLY A 97 7.21 -9.68 -14.46
N ASN A 98 8.02 -10.33 -15.30
CA ASN A 98 8.61 -9.71 -16.49
C ASN A 98 8.22 -10.53 -17.73
N ARG A 99 7.57 -9.89 -18.71
CA ARG A 99 7.24 -10.49 -20.00
C ARG A 99 7.86 -9.67 -21.13
N GLY A 100 8.95 -10.17 -21.71
CA GLY A 100 9.63 -9.51 -22.82
C GLY A 100 10.11 -8.10 -22.47
N GLY A 101 10.62 -7.88 -21.25
CA GLY A 101 11.09 -6.58 -20.77
C GLY A 101 10.00 -5.69 -20.16
N ASN A 102 8.72 -6.08 -20.22
CA ASN A 102 7.62 -5.33 -19.62
C ASN A 102 7.29 -5.89 -18.23
N LEU A 103 7.20 -5.00 -17.24
CA LEU A 103 6.66 -5.34 -15.91
C LEU A 103 5.15 -5.55 -16.02
N VAL A 104 4.66 -6.66 -15.48
CA VAL A 104 3.26 -7.08 -15.56
C VAL A 104 2.84 -7.72 -14.24
N ILE A 105 1.55 -7.70 -13.91
CA ILE A 105 1.06 -8.43 -12.73
C ILE A 105 1.07 -9.93 -13.03
N SER A 106 1.88 -10.68 -12.28
CA SER A 106 1.99 -12.13 -12.45
C SER A 106 1.11 -12.89 -11.46
N LEU A 107 0.86 -12.33 -10.28
CA LEU A 107 0.08 -12.96 -9.22
C LEU A 107 -0.83 -11.97 -8.53
N LEU A 108 -2.04 -12.41 -8.16
CA LEU A 108 -2.95 -11.69 -7.27
C LEU A 108 -3.52 -12.60 -6.19
N SER A 109 -3.72 -12.04 -5.00
CA SER A 109 -4.50 -12.62 -3.93
C SER A 109 -5.34 -11.56 -3.25
N PHE A 110 -6.51 -11.97 -2.75
CA PHE A 110 -7.45 -11.09 -2.06
C PHE A 110 -7.74 -11.70 -0.70
N LYS A 111 -7.33 -11.02 0.36
CA LYS A 111 -7.68 -11.40 1.73
C LYS A 111 -8.83 -10.54 2.21
N THR A 112 -9.80 -11.20 2.82
CA THR A 112 -11.02 -10.61 3.36
C THR A 112 -11.01 -10.66 4.87
N ASN A 113 -12.02 -10.08 5.50
CA ASN A 113 -12.32 -10.29 6.92
C ASN A 113 -12.70 -11.75 7.26
N LYS A 114 -12.84 -12.65 6.28
CA LYS A 114 -13.22 -14.06 6.49
C LYS A 114 -12.18 -15.07 6.03
N ARG A 115 -11.57 -14.88 4.86
CA ARG A 115 -10.69 -15.86 4.21
C ARG A 115 -9.76 -15.19 3.19
N THR A 116 -8.90 -16.00 2.59
CA THR A 116 -8.02 -15.57 1.50
C THR A 116 -8.38 -16.30 0.22
N TYR A 117 -8.47 -15.57 -0.89
CA TYR A 117 -8.66 -16.09 -2.24
C TYR A 117 -7.36 -15.99 -3.04
N GLY A 118 -7.09 -17.04 -3.81
CA GLY A 118 -5.87 -17.19 -4.61
C GLY A 118 -4.79 -18.02 -3.89
N PRO A 119 -3.53 -17.93 -4.32
CA PRO A 119 -3.06 -17.05 -5.39
C PRO A 119 -3.63 -17.42 -6.77
N PHE A 120 -3.85 -16.41 -7.59
CA PHE A 120 -4.14 -16.55 -9.02
C PHE A 120 -2.92 -16.10 -9.79
N GLY A 121 -2.55 -16.81 -10.86
CA GLY A 121 -1.30 -16.56 -11.58
C GLY A 121 -0.08 -17.24 -10.94
N CYS A 122 1.12 -16.73 -11.25
CA CYS A 122 2.39 -17.34 -10.83
C CYS A 122 3.26 -16.38 -10.00
N ALA A 123 3.79 -16.91 -8.89
CA ALA A 123 4.63 -16.16 -7.98
C ALA A 123 6.01 -15.85 -8.58
N THR A 124 6.51 -14.66 -8.29
CA THR A 124 7.86 -14.21 -8.61
C THR A 124 8.52 -13.61 -7.36
N GLU A 125 9.82 -13.32 -7.41
CA GLU A 125 10.53 -12.72 -6.28
C GLU A 125 10.05 -11.29 -5.94
N ASN A 126 9.52 -10.56 -6.92
CA ASN A 126 9.03 -9.20 -6.73
C ASN A 126 7.58 -9.18 -6.26
N VAL A 127 7.39 -9.40 -4.95
CA VAL A 127 6.07 -9.44 -4.29
C VAL A 127 5.64 -8.08 -3.75
N PHE A 128 4.34 -7.90 -3.56
CA PHE A 128 3.78 -6.78 -2.82
C PHE A 128 2.59 -7.23 -1.98
N SER A 129 2.35 -6.51 -0.88
CA SER A 129 1.13 -6.62 -0.09
C SER A 129 0.67 -5.24 0.35
N LEU A 130 -0.65 -5.05 0.34
CA LEU A 130 -1.31 -3.84 0.79
C LEU A 130 -2.45 -4.20 1.74
N PRO A 131 -2.16 -4.36 3.04
CA PRO A 131 -3.21 -4.41 4.06
C PRO A 131 -3.72 -3.01 4.39
N TRP A 132 -4.97 -2.89 4.80
CA TRP A 132 -5.53 -1.66 5.35
C TRP A 132 -6.57 -1.91 6.45
N HIS A 133 -6.76 -0.91 7.30
CA HIS A 133 -7.71 -0.88 8.40
C HIS A 133 -8.44 0.46 8.46
N LYS A 134 -9.60 0.49 9.13
CA LYS A 134 -10.46 1.69 9.27
C LYS A 134 -10.91 2.30 7.92
N GLY A 135 -11.08 1.46 6.93
CA GLY A 135 -11.59 1.85 5.62
C GLY A 135 -12.01 0.64 4.79
N SER A 136 -12.66 0.91 3.67
CA SER A 136 -13.11 -0.09 2.72
C SER A 136 -12.53 0.15 1.33
N LEU A 137 -12.44 -0.94 0.59
CA LEU A 137 -12.17 -0.91 -0.84
C LEU A 137 -13.38 -0.34 -1.58
N VAL A 138 -13.15 0.67 -2.42
CA VAL A 138 -14.19 1.27 -3.28
C VAL A 138 -13.86 1.19 -4.76
N GLY A 139 -12.78 0.49 -5.13
CA GLY A 139 -12.45 0.28 -6.53
C GLY A 139 -11.01 -0.15 -6.77
N PHE A 140 -10.70 -0.36 -8.04
CA PHE A 140 -9.38 -0.69 -8.55
C PHE A 140 -9.03 0.20 -9.73
N TYR A 141 -7.74 0.38 -10.00
CA TYR A 141 -7.28 1.09 -11.18
C TYR A 141 -5.93 0.55 -11.62
N GLY A 142 -5.49 0.92 -12.82
CA GLY A 142 -4.15 0.60 -13.25
C GLY A 142 -3.92 0.79 -14.73
N LEU A 143 -3.03 -0.05 -15.27
CA LEU A 143 -2.70 -0.13 -16.68
C LEU A 143 -3.01 -1.54 -17.20
N ALA A 144 -3.56 -1.63 -18.39
CA ALA A 144 -3.87 -2.89 -19.03
C ALA A 144 -3.75 -2.81 -20.56
N GLY A 145 -3.58 -3.97 -21.18
CA GLY A 145 -3.53 -4.16 -22.63
C GLY A 145 -3.67 -5.66 -22.93
N TYR A 146 -2.55 -6.29 -23.30
CA TYR A 146 -2.49 -7.75 -23.41
C TYR A 146 -2.73 -8.45 -22.07
N TYR A 147 -2.27 -7.82 -20.98
CA TYR A 147 -2.35 -8.31 -19.61
C TYR A 147 -2.86 -7.21 -18.69
N ILE A 148 -2.98 -7.49 -17.40
CA ILE A 148 -2.97 -6.46 -16.37
C ILE A 148 -1.51 -6.03 -16.15
N ASP A 149 -1.14 -4.91 -16.74
CA ASP A 149 0.23 -4.38 -16.65
C ASP A 149 0.52 -3.76 -15.28
N ALA A 150 -0.49 -3.12 -14.68
CA ALA A 150 -0.40 -2.55 -13.35
C ALA A 150 -1.74 -2.55 -12.63
N ILE A 151 -1.70 -2.56 -11.29
CA ILE A 151 -2.87 -2.48 -10.42
C ILE A 151 -2.62 -1.63 -9.19
N GLY A 152 -3.64 -0.90 -8.76
CA GLY A 152 -3.74 -0.19 -7.50
C GLY A 152 -5.19 -0.18 -7.03
N VAL A 153 -5.43 0.38 -5.84
CA VAL A 153 -6.75 0.38 -5.20
C VAL A 153 -7.25 1.80 -4.92
N TYR A 154 -8.57 1.96 -4.94
CA TYR A 154 -9.26 3.09 -4.32
C TYR A 154 -9.76 2.66 -2.95
N LEU A 155 -9.35 3.39 -1.92
CA LEU A 155 -9.79 3.17 -0.55
C LEU A 155 -10.60 4.35 -0.05
N LYS A 156 -11.58 4.07 0.81
CA LYS A 156 -12.39 5.09 1.51
C LYS A 156 -12.28 4.89 3.01
N ALA A 157 -11.89 5.93 3.73
CA ALA A 157 -11.87 5.90 5.19
C ALA A 157 -13.29 5.79 5.75
N PHE A 158 -13.48 5.04 6.84
CA PHE A 158 -14.76 4.99 7.56
C PHE A 158 -15.09 6.32 8.24
N GLU A 159 -14.06 7.02 8.68
CA GLU A 159 -14.15 8.36 9.25
C GLU A 159 -13.34 9.34 8.39
N ASN A 160 -12.18 9.78 8.89
CA ASN A 160 -11.32 10.76 8.24
C ASN A 160 -9.95 10.20 7.82
N ILE A 161 -9.47 9.18 8.53
CA ILE A 161 -8.12 8.64 8.36
C ILE A 161 -8.24 7.13 8.15
N ILE A 162 -7.60 6.64 7.10
CA ILE A 162 -7.39 5.21 6.88
C ILE A 162 -5.98 4.83 7.35
N GLN A 163 -5.87 3.61 7.84
CA GLN A 163 -4.60 2.97 8.20
C GLN A 163 -4.19 2.04 7.05
N VAL A 164 -3.04 2.29 6.42
CA VAL A 164 -2.49 1.43 5.37
C VAL A 164 -1.20 0.80 5.87
N GLY A 165 -1.05 -0.51 5.68
CA GLY A 165 -0.06 -1.31 6.39
C GLY A 165 -0.72 -2.09 7.55
N THR A 166 0.04 -2.69 8.46
CA THR A 166 1.49 -2.54 8.66
C THR A 166 2.34 -3.56 7.89
N TRP A 167 3.60 -3.22 7.64
CA TRP A 167 4.63 -4.16 7.15
C TRP A 167 5.66 -4.42 8.24
N GLY A 168 6.22 -5.63 8.31
CA GLY A 168 7.10 -6.08 9.39
C GLY A 168 6.46 -7.18 10.24
N LYS A 169 6.65 -7.12 11.56
CA LYS A 169 6.12 -8.11 12.51
C LYS A 169 4.60 -8.17 12.47
N THR A 170 4.06 -9.38 12.29
CA THR A 170 2.61 -9.64 12.21
C THR A 170 1.99 -10.04 13.54
N GLU A 171 2.79 -10.53 14.49
CA GLU A 171 2.32 -10.88 15.83
C GLU A 171 1.92 -9.62 16.61
N PRO A 172 0.82 -9.66 17.37
CA PRO A 172 0.38 -8.53 18.17
C PRO A 172 1.45 -8.19 19.22
N GLY A 173 1.77 -6.90 19.32
CA GLY A 173 2.59 -6.36 20.40
C GLY A 173 1.77 -6.15 21.67
N SER A 174 2.45 -5.91 22.79
CA SER A 174 1.78 -5.41 23.99
C SER A 174 1.42 -3.93 23.83
N PRO A 175 0.47 -3.38 24.61
CA PRO A 175 0.09 -1.97 24.51
C PRO A 175 1.26 -0.99 24.59
N GLN A 176 2.32 -1.34 25.32
CA GLN A 176 3.52 -0.51 25.45
C GLN A 176 4.40 -0.47 24.17
N ASN A 177 4.17 -1.39 23.23
CA ASN A 177 4.87 -1.41 21.94
C ASN A 177 4.17 -0.55 20.89
N VAL A 178 2.90 -0.18 21.12
CA VAL A 178 2.13 0.58 20.15
C VAL A 178 2.64 2.01 20.10
N TRP A 179 3.05 2.46 18.92
CA TRP A 179 3.43 3.84 18.69
C TRP A 179 2.60 4.46 17.56
N SER A 180 2.42 5.77 17.65
CA SER A 180 1.64 6.52 16.67
C SER A 180 2.13 7.96 16.62
N PHE A 181 2.36 8.44 15.41
CA PHE A 181 2.63 9.83 15.11
C PHE A 181 1.58 10.32 14.12
N GLN A 182 0.88 11.40 14.44
CA GLN A 182 -0.06 12.06 13.54
C GLN A 182 0.25 13.54 13.47
N LEU A 183 0.20 14.10 12.26
CA LEU A 183 0.34 15.52 12.03
C LEU A 183 -0.87 16.27 12.59
N GLU A 184 -0.60 17.25 13.46
CA GLU A 184 -1.61 18.18 13.91
C GLU A 184 -2.06 19.11 12.76
N LYS A 185 -3.24 19.69 12.91
CA LYS A 185 -3.79 20.61 11.92
C LYS A 185 -2.85 21.81 11.73
N ASN A 186 -2.53 22.14 10.47
CA ASN A 186 -1.62 23.21 10.07
C ASN A 186 -0.12 22.95 10.38
N HIS A 187 0.22 21.78 10.91
CA HIS A 187 1.61 21.36 11.02
C HIS A 187 2.05 20.70 9.72
N HIS A 188 3.31 20.92 9.34
CA HIS A 188 3.99 20.11 8.34
C HIS A 188 5.07 19.27 9.01
N LEU A 189 5.37 18.12 8.43
CA LEU A 189 6.51 17.32 8.84
C LEU A 189 7.79 18.05 8.44
N LYS A 190 8.62 18.41 9.42
CA LYS A 190 9.84 19.19 9.19
C LYS A 190 11.08 18.30 9.13
N LYS A 191 11.13 17.29 10.00
CA LYS A 191 12.27 16.37 10.10
C LYS A 191 11.83 14.97 10.47
N ILE A 192 12.51 13.98 9.90
CA ILE A 192 12.58 12.63 10.46
C ILE A 192 14.02 12.37 10.88
N THR A 193 14.23 11.96 12.12
CA THR A 193 15.49 11.40 12.60
C THR A 193 15.34 9.88 12.64
N ILE A 194 16.27 9.18 11.98
CA ILE A 194 16.27 7.73 11.82
C ILE A 194 17.54 7.18 12.46
N ASP A 195 17.38 6.34 13.46
CA ASP A 195 18.47 5.56 14.04
C ASP A 195 18.49 4.17 13.38
N HIS A 196 19.59 3.83 12.71
CA HIS A 196 19.66 2.63 11.85
C HIS A 196 21.05 1.98 11.84
N GLY A 197 21.07 0.74 11.35
CA GLY A 197 22.26 -0.11 11.18
C GLY A 197 21.90 -1.29 10.26
N ASP A 198 22.01 -2.53 10.74
CA ASP A 198 21.44 -3.69 10.01
C ASP A 198 19.90 -3.70 10.00
N LEU A 199 19.26 -2.94 10.90
CA LEU A 199 17.82 -2.78 11.06
C LEU A 199 17.47 -1.29 11.26
N ILE A 200 16.17 -0.98 11.31
CA ILE A 200 15.68 0.32 11.77
C ILE A 200 15.43 0.25 13.28
N TYR A 201 16.23 0.98 14.05
CA TYR A 201 16.20 0.92 15.51
C TYR A 201 15.13 1.85 16.06
N SER A 202 15.15 3.11 15.64
CA SER A 202 14.16 4.09 16.09
C SER A 202 13.85 5.17 15.08
N LEU A 203 12.69 5.81 15.30
CA LEU A 203 12.22 6.95 14.53
C LEU A 203 11.79 8.06 15.49
N MET A 204 12.10 9.29 15.12
CA MET A 204 11.65 10.50 15.81
C MET A 204 11.23 11.55 14.78
N PHE A 205 10.13 12.24 15.04
CA PHE A 205 9.51 13.17 14.10
C PHE A 205 9.52 14.58 14.68
N THR A 206 9.93 15.57 13.87
CA THR A 206 9.76 16.98 14.20
C THR A 206 8.75 17.60 13.25
N THR A 207 7.76 18.28 13.79
CA THR A 207 6.76 19.04 13.04
C THR A 207 6.96 20.53 13.22
N GLN A 208 6.46 21.32 12.27
CA GLN A 208 6.52 22.78 12.35
C GLN A 208 5.19 23.42 11.97
N CYS A 209 4.74 24.37 12.79
CA CYS A 209 3.60 25.24 12.52
C CYS A 209 4.02 26.70 12.75
N GLY A 210 4.14 27.46 11.66
CA GLY A 210 4.73 28.80 11.72
C GLY A 210 6.17 28.74 12.24
N SER A 211 6.46 29.43 13.34
CA SER A 211 7.74 29.41 14.03
C SER A 211 7.86 28.31 15.09
N LEU A 212 6.75 27.64 15.46
CA LEU A 212 6.75 26.61 16.48
C LEU A 212 7.22 25.28 15.90
N THR A 213 8.21 24.66 16.54
CA THR A 213 8.66 23.29 16.24
C THR A 213 8.38 22.38 17.41
N GLN A 214 7.83 21.20 17.15
CA GLN A 214 7.59 20.17 18.16
C GLN A 214 8.23 18.86 17.72
N THR A 215 8.95 18.20 18.61
CA THR A 215 9.58 16.90 18.37
C THR A 215 8.90 15.86 19.24
N THR A 216 8.57 14.71 18.65
CA THR A 216 8.01 13.57 19.38
C THR A 216 9.05 12.96 20.32
N GLU A 217 8.60 12.08 21.20
CA GLU A 217 9.50 11.09 21.78
C GLU A 217 10.11 10.18 20.69
N THR A 218 11.15 9.44 21.06
CA THR A 218 11.77 8.43 20.21
C THR A 218 10.95 7.14 20.26
N PHE A 219 10.53 6.65 19.11
CA PHE A 219 9.84 5.36 18.99
C PHE A 219 10.84 4.26 18.65
N GLY A 220 10.93 3.23 19.49
CA GLY A 220 11.91 2.14 19.35
C GLY A 220 13.26 2.46 19.99
N GLY A 221 14.30 1.69 19.63
CA GLY A 221 15.69 1.98 19.97
C GLY A 221 16.07 1.77 21.43
N TRP A 222 15.47 0.80 22.13
CA TRP A 222 15.78 0.52 23.55
C TRP A 222 17.27 0.21 23.84
N ASN A 223 18.07 -0.11 22.82
CA ASN A 223 19.52 -0.31 22.92
C ASN A 223 20.38 0.67 22.07
N GLY A 224 19.76 1.62 21.37
CA GLY A 224 20.41 2.50 20.39
C GLY A 224 20.90 1.78 19.12
N GLY A 225 20.99 2.50 18.01
CA GLY A 225 21.52 2.01 16.73
C GLY A 225 22.93 2.51 16.43
N ASP A 226 23.43 2.11 15.25
CA ASP A 226 24.82 2.31 14.86
C ASP A 226 25.04 3.70 14.24
N THR A 227 24.02 4.25 13.59
CA THR A 227 24.09 5.47 12.78
C THR A 227 22.79 6.24 12.88
N VAL A 228 22.90 7.55 13.17
CA VAL A 228 21.75 8.47 13.14
C VAL A 228 21.78 9.28 11.84
N SER A 229 20.68 9.26 11.11
CA SER A 229 20.46 10.05 9.89
C SER A 229 19.26 10.98 10.05
N GLU A 230 19.29 12.10 9.36
CA GLU A 230 18.21 13.09 9.40
C GLU A 230 17.73 13.43 7.99
N ILE A 231 16.42 13.47 7.82
CA ILE A 231 15.76 14.04 6.64
C ILE A 231 15.19 15.39 7.04
N ILE A 232 15.56 16.45 6.33
CA ILE A 232 14.94 17.77 6.47
C ILE A 232 14.02 18.01 5.28
N PHE A 233 12.75 18.23 5.55
CA PHE A 233 11.74 18.51 4.54
C PHE A 233 11.63 20.02 4.27
N GLU A 234 11.45 20.36 3.00
CA GLU A 234 11.02 21.69 2.58
C GLU A 234 9.52 21.90 2.89
N ARG A 235 9.05 23.15 2.92
CA ARG A 235 7.66 23.46 3.33
C ARG A 235 6.61 22.83 2.41
N ASP A 236 6.94 22.67 1.14
CA ASP A 236 6.14 22.09 0.05
C ASP A 236 6.58 20.66 -0.31
N GLU A 237 7.39 20.02 0.54
CA GLU A 237 7.79 18.62 0.38
C GLU A 237 6.89 17.71 1.23
N GLU A 238 6.12 16.85 0.56
CA GLU A 238 5.17 15.94 1.20
C GLU A 238 5.50 14.49 0.87
N ILE A 239 5.33 13.59 1.84
CA ILE A 239 5.50 12.15 1.63
C ILE A 239 4.36 11.62 0.77
N THR A 240 4.72 11.00 -0.35
CA THR A 240 3.81 10.37 -1.33
C THR A 240 4.00 8.86 -1.41
N GLY A 241 4.92 8.30 -0.62
CA GLY A 241 5.09 6.85 -0.52
C GLY A 241 6.19 6.47 0.45
N ILE A 242 6.20 5.20 0.83
CA ILE A 242 7.31 4.56 1.51
C ILE A 242 7.67 3.26 0.79
N CYS A 243 8.95 2.94 0.78
CA CYS A 243 9.41 1.62 0.40
C CYS A 243 10.50 1.17 1.36
N GLY A 244 10.62 -0.12 1.55
CA GLY A 244 11.58 -0.68 2.49
C GLY A 244 11.56 -2.19 2.40
N THR A 245 12.28 -2.81 3.33
CA THR A 245 12.33 -4.27 3.44
C THR A 245 12.13 -4.69 4.88
N SER A 246 11.47 -5.83 5.08
CA SER A 246 11.43 -6.52 6.36
C SER A 246 12.24 -7.81 6.27
N ALA A 247 13.08 -8.08 7.26
CA ALA A 247 13.87 -9.30 7.33
C ALA A 247 13.96 -9.84 8.75
N LEU A 248 14.37 -11.10 8.84
CA LEU A 248 14.71 -11.71 10.12
C LEU A 248 15.83 -10.91 10.80
N SER A 249 15.53 -10.45 12.01
CA SER A 249 16.48 -9.80 12.91
C SER A 249 17.65 -10.74 13.21
N ARG A 250 18.82 -10.14 13.43
CA ARG A 250 20.08 -10.82 13.78
C ARG A 250 20.53 -10.35 15.16
N GLY A 251 21.42 -11.11 15.80
CA GLY A 251 21.94 -10.77 17.13
C GLY A 251 21.06 -11.28 18.28
N SER A 252 20.97 -10.51 19.36
CA SER A 252 20.40 -10.96 20.64
C SER A 252 18.91 -11.28 20.61
N VAL A 253 18.15 -10.69 19.68
CA VAL A 253 16.73 -10.99 19.46
C VAL A 253 16.56 -11.43 18.00
N ALA A 254 17.09 -12.59 17.65
CA ALA A 254 17.12 -13.09 16.28
C ALA A 254 15.81 -13.77 15.86
N GLY A 255 15.55 -13.79 14.55
CA GLY A 255 14.48 -14.58 13.94
C GLY A 255 13.10 -13.90 13.90
N LEU A 256 13.00 -12.62 14.26
CA LEU A 256 11.75 -11.87 14.13
C LEU A 256 11.73 -11.08 12.81
N PRO A 257 10.62 -11.04 12.06
CA PRO A 257 10.51 -10.22 10.86
C PRO A 257 10.39 -8.74 11.23
N ILE A 258 11.51 -8.01 11.20
CA ILE A 258 11.65 -6.61 11.62
C ILE A 258 11.94 -5.73 10.40
N ILE A 259 11.63 -4.44 10.47
CA ILE A 259 12.00 -3.48 9.42
C ILE A 259 13.52 -3.41 9.31
N SER A 260 14.06 -3.88 8.18
CA SER A 260 15.48 -3.89 7.89
C SER A 260 15.93 -2.65 7.13
N SER A 261 15.06 -2.11 6.26
CA SER A 261 15.32 -0.84 5.59
C SER A 261 14.06 -0.01 5.38
N ILE A 262 14.22 1.30 5.24
CA ILE A 262 13.14 2.22 4.87
C ILE A 262 13.66 3.37 4.01
N SER A 263 12.84 3.80 3.06
CA SER A 263 12.99 5.01 2.25
C SER A 263 11.67 5.76 2.22
N PHE A 264 11.75 7.08 2.14
CA PHE A 264 10.59 7.97 2.07
C PHE A 264 10.58 8.64 0.71
N THR A 265 9.54 8.37 -0.08
CA THR A 265 9.33 9.03 -1.36
C THR A 265 8.45 10.25 -1.15
N THR A 266 8.87 11.38 -1.70
CA THR A 266 8.15 12.65 -1.65
C THR A 266 7.72 13.08 -3.04
N ASN A 267 6.93 14.14 -3.12
CA ASN A 267 6.66 14.85 -4.37
C ASN A 267 7.91 15.46 -5.03
N LYS A 268 9.07 15.44 -4.37
CA LYS A 268 10.33 16.00 -4.89
C LYS A 268 11.40 14.94 -5.17
N LYS A 269 11.63 14.01 -4.24
CA LYS A 269 12.72 13.03 -4.31
C LYS A 269 12.46 11.84 -3.39
N THR A 270 13.36 10.87 -3.42
CA THR A 270 13.38 9.76 -2.47
C THR A 270 14.55 9.94 -1.50
N HIS A 271 14.28 9.77 -0.21
CA HIS A 271 15.28 9.78 0.86
C HIS A 271 15.53 8.36 1.35
N GLY A 272 16.80 7.95 1.45
CA GLY A 272 17.20 6.60 1.83
C GLY A 272 17.82 5.82 0.66
N PRO A 273 17.94 4.48 0.77
CA PRO A 273 17.48 3.68 1.90
C PRO A 273 18.31 3.92 3.16
N PHE A 274 17.64 3.89 4.31
CA PHE A 274 18.26 3.77 5.63
C PHE A 274 18.16 2.31 6.07
N GLY A 275 19.12 1.82 6.86
CA GLY A 275 19.23 0.42 7.24
C GLY A 275 19.81 -0.48 6.14
N ASN A 276 19.54 -1.78 6.21
CA ASN A 276 20.06 -2.79 5.29
C ASN A 276 18.94 -3.36 4.40
N VAL A 277 19.06 -3.15 3.09
CA VAL A 277 18.06 -3.63 2.11
C VAL A 277 18.18 -5.15 1.94
N ARG A 278 17.36 -5.89 2.70
CA ARG A 278 17.30 -7.36 2.67
C ARG A 278 15.93 -7.87 3.09
N GLY A 279 15.54 -9.03 2.57
CA GLY A 279 14.27 -9.69 2.90
C GLY A 279 13.13 -9.27 1.97
N THR A 280 11.91 -9.20 2.50
CA THR A 280 10.69 -8.97 1.72
C THR A 280 10.45 -7.46 1.55
N PRO A 281 10.29 -6.95 0.33
CA PRO A 281 10.03 -5.54 0.09
C PRO A 281 8.57 -5.17 0.39
N PHE A 282 8.35 -3.91 0.76
CA PHE A 282 7.00 -3.33 0.94
C PHE A 282 6.86 -1.96 0.26
N PRO A 283 6.83 -1.88 -1.07
CA PRO A 283 6.61 -0.61 -1.75
C PRO A 283 5.13 -0.21 -1.68
N VAL A 284 4.86 1.00 -1.20
CA VAL A 284 3.53 1.62 -1.24
C VAL A 284 3.67 3.10 -1.60
N SER A 285 2.79 3.57 -2.47
CA SER A 285 2.70 4.98 -2.86
C SER A 285 1.25 5.43 -2.87
N TRP A 286 1.00 6.72 -2.87
CA TRP A 286 -0.31 7.32 -3.08
C TRP A 286 -0.14 8.62 -3.84
N ASP A 287 -1.02 8.83 -4.81
CA ASP A 287 -1.04 10.03 -5.65
C ASP A 287 -2.37 10.78 -5.58
N VAL A 288 -3.37 10.20 -4.90
CA VAL A 288 -4.60 10.87 -4.46
C VAL A 288 -4.78 10.61 -2.98
N GLY A 289 -4.94 11.69 -2.21
CA GLY A 289 -4.95 11.68 -0.75
C GLY A 289 -3.71 12.36 -0.18
N SER A 290 -3.69 12.51 1.14
CA SER A 290 -2.61 13.18 1.87
C SER A 290 -2.08 12.29 2.99
N PHE A 291 -0.76 12.30 3.14
CA PHE A 291 -0.08 11.72 4.29
C PHE A 291 -0.41 12.54 5.56
N VAL A 292 -0.76 11.85 6.64
CA VAL A 292 -1.03 12.52 7.94
C VAL A 292 -0.31 11.87 9.12
N GLY A 293 0.51 10.85 8.92
CA GLY A 293 1.27 10.24 10.01
C GLY A 293 1.70 8.80 9.80
N PHE A 294 2.34 8.23 10.82
CA PHE A 294 2.78 6.85 10.88
C PHE A 294 2.24 6.15 12.13
N TYR A 295 2.15 4.82 12.10
CA TYR A 295 1.84 4.01 13.26
C TYR A 295 2.51 2.64 13.15
N GLY A 296 2.57 1.93 14.27
CA GLY A 296 3.01 0.55 14.25
C GLY A 296 3.33 0.02 15.63
N LEU A 297 4.25 -0.94 15.65
CA LEU A 297 4.83 -1.56 16.83
C LEU A 297 6.33 -1.25 16.88
N ALA A 298 6.82 -0.97 18.07
CA ALA A 298 8.23 -0.73 18.34
C ALA A 298 8.63 -1.29 19.71
N GLY A 299 9.91 -1.63 19.82
CA GLY A 299 10.55 -2.09 21.06
C GLY A 299 12.04 -1.85 20.96
N TYR A 300 12.83 -2.93 20.87
CA TYR A 300 14.26 -2.83 20.55
C TYR A 300 14.49 -2.19 19.17
N TYR A 301 13.56 -2.42 18.24
CA TYR A 301 13.58 -1.93 16.86
C TYR A 301 12.23 -1.33 16.50
N ILE A 302 12.09 -0.81 15.28
CA ILE A 302 10.80 -0.63 14.64
C ILE A 302 10.32 -2.00 14.14
N ASP A 303 9.42 -2.62 14.90
CA ASP A 303 8.94 -3.98 14.62
C ASP A 303 8.07 -4.00 13.36
N ASN A 304 7.18 -3.03 13.22
CA ASN A 304 6.38 -2.82 12.01
C ASN A 304 6.03 -1.34 11.83
N ILE A 305 5.67 -0.98 10.61
CA ILE A 305 5.26 0.39 10.26
C ILE A 305 4.07 0.37 9.30
N GLY A 306 3.16 1.31 9.50
CA GLY A 306 2.06 1.65 8.62
C GLY A 306 1.92 3.17 8.51
N VAL A 307 1.07 3.61 7.58
CA VAL A 307 0.85 5.02 7.28
C VAL A 307 -0.61 5.39 7.53
N TYR A 308 -0.80 6.60 8.05
CA TYR A 308 -2.09 7.24 8.10
C TYR A 308 -2.29 8.09 6.85
N LEU A 309 -3.36 7.82 6.11
CA LEU A 309 -3.76 8.58 4.92
C LEU A 309 -5.14 9.19 5.10
N LYS A 310 -5.38 10.32 4.45
CA LYS A 310 -6.67 11.00 4.43
C LYS A 310 -7.04 11.37 3.00
N ALA A 311 -8.32 11.31 2.66
CA ALA A 311 -8.79 11.78 1.36
C ALA A 311 -8.63 13.31 1.25
N CYS A 312 -8.19 13.80 0.09
CA CYS A 312 -8.22 15.22 -0.21
C CYS A 312 -9.67 15.71 -0.24
N LYS A 313 -9.91 16.91 0.30
CA LYS A 313 -11.22 17.58 0.22
C LYS A 313 -11.50 18.07 -1.19
#